data_AF-A0A2F0P2Q0-F1
#
_entry.id   AF-A0A2F0P2Q0-F1
#
_cell.length_a   1.000
_cell.length_b   1.000
_cell.length_c   1.000
_cell.angle_alpha   90.00
_cell.angle_beta   90.00
_cell.angle_gamma   90.00
#
_symmetry.space_group_name_H-M   'P 1'
#
loop_
_entity.id
_entity.type
_entity.pdbx_description
1 polymer ?
#
loop_
_entity_poly.entity_id
_entity_poly.type
_entity_poly.pdbx_seq_one_letter_code
_entity_poly.pdbx_strand_id
1 'polypeptide(L)' 'MTKQESAALNMAKFIRAQSLLLLEKLDVLDLDEEATTCEQLHEAAETLYRRLETRFNDEEHQSDKSG' A
#
# COMPACT_ATOMS: atom_id res chain seq x y z
N MET A 1 11.78 2.44 13.26
CA MET A 1 11.74 2.01 11.82
C MET A 1 13.03 2.36 11.07
N THR A 2 13.57 1.47 10.23
CA THR A 2 14.78 1.71 9.39
C THR A 2 14.47 2.50 8.10
N LYS A 3 15.52 2.98 7.41
CA LYS A 3 15.38 3.66 6.10
C LYS A 3 14.76 2.75 5.03
N GLN A 4 15.09 1.46 5.04
CA GLN A 4 14.57 0.49 4.07
C GLN A 4 13.09 0.20 4.34
N GLU A 5 12.71 0.00 5.61
CA GLU A 5 11.31 -0.16 6.02
C GLU A 5 10.47 1.06 5.63
N SER A 6 10.97 2.27 5.92
CA SER A 6 10.29 3.51 5.56
C SER A 6 10.11 3.63 4.05
N ALA A 7 11.12 3.28 3.26
CA ALA A 7 11.04 3.29 1.80
C ALA A 7 10.00 2.28 1.29
N ALA A 8 9.99 1.05 1.81
CA ALA A 8 9.01 0.03 1.45
C ALA A 8 7.58 0.46 1.78
N LEU A 9 7.36 1.01 2.98
CA LEU A 9 6.05 1.50 3.42
C LEU A 9 5.56 2.67 2.56
N ASN A 10 6.44 3.61 2.24
CA ASN A 10 6.13 4.73 1.34
C ASN A 10 5.79 4.27 -0.08
N MET A 11 6.49 3.26 -0.60
CA MET A 11 6.16 2.68 -1.92
C MET A 11 4.80 1.99 -1.91
N ALA A 12 4.47 1.20 -0.87
CA ALA A 12 3.15 0.57 -0.75
C ALA A 12 2.03 1.61 -0.68
N LYS A 13 2.24 2.68 0.11
CA LYS A 13 1.32 3.83 0.20
C LYS A 13 1.14 4.53 -1.15
N PHE A 14 2.24 4.71 -1.89
CA PHE A 14 2.22 5.34 -3.21
C PHE A 14 1.43 4.50 -4.21
N ILE A 15 1.70 3.19 -4.32
CA ILE A 15 1.02 2.28 -5.25
C ILE A 15 -0.49 2.29 -5.00
N ARG A 16 -0.90 2.19 -3.73
CA ARG A 16 -2.31 2.28 -3.31
C ARG A 16 -2.98 3.59 -3.73
N ALA A 17 -2.28 4.72 -3.60
CA ALA A 17 -2.83 6.01 -4.02
C ALA A 17 -2.93 6.11 -5.55
N GLN A 18 -1.93 5.60 -6.27
CA GLN A 18 -1.92 5.59 -7.73
C GLN A 18 -2.96 4.64 -8.32
N SER A 19 -3.26 3.51 -7.67
CA SER A 19 -4.31 2.61 -8.15
C SER A 19 -5.71 3.23 -8.07
N LEU A 20 -5.99 4.09 -7.08
CA LEU A 20 -7.24 4.87 -7.06
C LEU A 20 -7.29 5.88 -8.20
N LEU A 21 -6.21 6.63 -8.41
CA LEU A 21 -6.15 7.60 -9.51
C LEU A 21 -6.26 6.93 -10.87
N LEU A 22 -5.70 5.73 -11.02
CA LEU A 22 -5.85 4.93 -12.23
C LEU A 22 -7.30 4.47 -12.41
N LEU A 23 -7.94 3.97 -11.35
CA LEU A 23 -9.35 3.56 -11.39
C LEU A 23 -10.26 4.69 -11.88
N GLU A 24 -10.11 5.91 -11.34
CA GLU A 24 -10.86 7.08 -11.82
C GLU A 24 -10.66 7.36 -13.32
N LYS A 25 -9.48 7.06 -13.87
CA LYS A 25 -9.19 7.26 -15.30
C LYS A 25 -9.81 6.15 -16.15
N LEU A 26 -9.82 4.91 -15.64
CA LEU A 26 -10.45 3.77 -16.30
C LEU A 26 -11.97 3.93 -16.35
N ASP A 27 -12.58 4.40 -15.27
CA ASP A 27 -14.01 4.72 -15.21
C ASP A 27 -14.41 5.77 -16.25
N VAL A 28 -13.60 6.82 -16.44
CA VAL A 28 -13.84 7.87 -17.45
C VAL A 28 -13.72 7.34 -18.89
N LEU A 29 -12.97 6.26 -19.09
CA LEU A 29 -12.75 5.65 -20.40
C LEU A 29 -13.73 4.50 -20.71
N ASP A 30 -14.68 4.21 -19.80
CA ASP A 30 -15.60 3.07 -19.90
C ASP A 30 -14.86 1.72 -20.05
N LEU A 31 -13.73 1.56 -19.37
CA LEU A 31 -12.89 0.35 -19.39
C LEU A 31 -13.20 -0.57 -18.20
N ASP A 32 -14.38 -1.20 -18.21
CA ASP A 32 -14.94 -1.93 -17.06
C ASP A 32 -14.08 -3.13 -16.60
N GLU A 33 -13.51 -3.89 -17.54
CA GLU A 33 -12.68 -5.06 -17.21
C GLU A 33 -11.35 -4.64 -16.56
N GLU A 34 -10.74 -3.57 -17.08
CA GLU A 34 -9.54 -2.98 -16.52
C GLU A 34 -9.82 -2.31 -15.16
N ALA A 35 -10.98 -1.64 -15.01
CA ALA A 35 -11.41 -1.05 -13.74
C ALA A 35 -11.53 -2.14 -12.66
N THR A 36 -12.18 -3.26 -12.99
CA THR A 36 -12.28 -4.45 -12.11
C THR A 36 -10.88 -4.96 -11.71
N THR A 37 -9.95 -5.01 -12.67
CA THR A 37 -8.56 -5.41 -12.39
C THR A 37 -7.84 -4.40 -11.50
N CYS A 38 -8.11 -3.10 -11.68
CA CYS A 38 -7.51 -2.02 -10.91
C CYS A 38 -8.05 -1.97 -9.46
N GLU A 39 -9.31 -2.33 -9.23
CA GLU A 39 -9.88 -2.52 -7.90
C GLU A 39 -9.13 -3.61 -7.13
N GLN A 40 -8.91 -4.78 -7.76
CA GLN A 40 -8.14 -5.88 -7.15
C GLN A 40 -6.70 -5.46 -6.82
N LEU A 41 -6.06 -4.68 -7.71
CA LEU A 41 -4.75 -4.09 -7.47
C LEU A 41 -4.77 -3.15 -6.26
N HIS A 42 -5.80 -2.31 -6.14
CA HIS A 42 -5.96 -1.40 -5.01
C HIS A 42 -6.12 -2.16 -3.67
N GLU A 43 -6.97 -3.18 -3.63
CA GLU A 43 -7.16 -4.01 -2.43
C GLU A 43 -5.87 -4.72 -2.02
N ALA A 44 -5.10 -5.24 -2.98
CA ALA A 44 -3.81 -5.86 -2.74
C ALA A 44 -2.80 -4.84 -2.18
N ALA A 45 -2.75 -3.63 -2.74
CA ALA A 45 -1.87 -2.57 -2.28
C ALA A 45 -2.23 -2.08 -0.86
N GLU A 46 -3.52 -1.93 -0.54
CA GLU A 46 -3.99 -1.58 0.81
C GLU A 46 -3.64 -2.68 1.82
N THR A 47 -3.87 -3.94 1.46
CA THR A 47 -3.51 -5.09 2.31
C THR A 47 -2.01 -5.13 2.58
N LEU A 48 -1.18 -4.93 1.55
CA LEU A 48 0.27 -4.89 1.69
C LEU A 48 0.71 -3.72 2.58
N TYR A 49 0.19 -2.52 2.35
CA TYR A 49 0.48 -1.34 3.17
C TYR A 49 0.21 -1.60 4.65
N ARG A 50 -1.00 -2.09 4.99
CA ARG A 50 -1.37 -2.38 6.38
C ARG A 50 -0.46 -3.43 7.02
N ARG A 51 -0.13 -4.50 6.29
CA ARG A 51 0.77 -5.56 6.80
C ARG A 51 2.18 -5.01 7.09
N LEU A 52 2.70 -4.15 6.23
CA LEU A 52 4.00 -3.51 6.44
C LEU A 52 3.95 -2.53 7.61
N GLU A 53 2.90 -1.70 7.70
CA GLU A 53 2.70 -0.74 8.78
C GLU A 53 2.64 -1.44 10.14
N THR A 54 1.83 -2.50 10.28
CA THR A 54 1.76 -3.29 11.52
C THR A 54 3.12 -3.90 11.87
N ARG A 55 3.76 -4.58 10.91
CA ARG A 55 5.04 -5.26 11.15
C ARG A 55 6.14 -4.29 11.61
N PHE A 56 6.30 -3.16 10.92
CA PHE A 56 7.37 -2.22 11.22
C PHE A 56 7.12 -1.43 12.50
N ASN A 57 5.86 -1.19 12.87
CA ASN A 57 5.52 -0.60 14.16
C ASN A 57 5.75 -1.61 15.31
N ASP A 58 5.45 -2.89 15.12
CA ASP A 58 5.68 -3.92 16.15
C ASP A 58 7.18 -4.16 16.41
N GLU A 59 8.01 -4.08 15.37
CA GLU A 59 9.49 -4.20 15.47
C GLU A 59 10.11 -3.01 16.25
N GLU A 60 9.53 -1.81 16.15
CA GLU A 60 9.92 -0.63 16.94
C GLU A 60 9.63 -0.81 18.44
N HIS A 61 8.47 -1.37 18.78
CA HIS A 61 8.08 -1.61 20.18
C HIS A 61 8.88 -2.73 20.86
N GLN A 62 9.47 -3.65 20.10
CA GLN A 62 10.32 -4.72 20.65
C GLN A 62 11.78 -4.27 20.87
N SER A 63 12.26 -3.32 20.09
CA SER A 63 13.61 -2.76 20.24
C SER A 63 13.72 -1.82 21.45
N ASP A 64 12.66 -1.08 21.80
CA ASP A 64 12.62 -0.22 23.00
C ASP A 64 12.54 -0.97 24.34
N LYS A 65 12.10 -2.24 24.36
CA LYS A 65 12.00 -3.04 25.59
C LYS A 65 13.29 -3.78 25.98
N SER A 66 14.29 -3.77 25.10
CA SER A 66 15.53 -4.55 25.26
C SER A 66 16.74 -3.66 25.59
N GLY A 67 16.53 -2.35 25.81
CA GLY A 67 17.55 -1.34 26.12
C GLY A 67 17.56 -0.92 27.57
#